data_AF-A0A1X1V990-F1
#
_entry.id   AF-A0A1X1V990-F1
#
_cell.length_a   1.000
_cell.length_b   1.000
_cell.length_c   1.000
_cell.angle_alpha   90.00
_cell.angle_beta   90.00
_cell.angle_gamma   90.00
#
_symmetry.space_group_name_H-M   'P 1'
#
loop_
_entity.id
_entity.type
_entity.pdbx_description
1 polymer ?
#
loop_
_entity_poly.entity_id
_entity_poly.type
_entity_poly.pdbx_seq_one_letter_code
_entity_poly.pdbx_strand_id
1 'polypeptide(L)'
;MLAVVAKSGLAPDGWIPVEKTNLGTRFPGVYAIGDVAAAYTAKAGTFAERAAQFVADDIVANLRGTPPPGPYDGAGECFMEFGRGEVAKMYADFLSGPKPTGVLMGPSVELAAEKANFARCRQERWFSGLSSVELLREAKRRQATSHIAMREANTGCPKTTVR
;
A
#
# COMPACT_ATOMS: atom_id res chain seq x y z
N MET A 1 -6.33 5.83 10.90
CA MET A 1 -6.32 4.35 10.83
C MET A 1 -7.73 3.84 10.56
N LEU A 2 -7.91 2.75 9.81
CA LEU A 2 -9.22 2.13 9.59
C LEU A 2 -9.82 1.64 10.93
N ALA A 3 -11.04 2.05 11.24
CA ALA A 3 -11.69 1.78 12.54
C ALA A 3 -11.78 0.29 12.88
N VAL A 4 -11.88 -0.59 11.88
CA VAL A 4 -11.89 -2.05 12.06
C VAL A 4 -10.55 -2.57 12.58
N VAL A 5 -9.44 -2.10 12.01
CA VAL A 5 -8.09 -2.56 12.42
C VAL A 5 -7.72 -2.01 13.79
N ALA A 6 -8.11 -0.77 14.10
CA ALA A 6 -7.89 -0.21 15.43
C ALA A 6 -8.62 -1.01 16.53
N LYS A 7 -9.82 -1.53 16.23
CA LYS A 7 -10.63 -2.29 17.18
C LYS A 7 -10.29 -3.79 17.25
N SER A 8 -9.46 -4.32 16.33
CA SER A 8 -9.18 -5.76 16.27
C SER A 8 -8.10 -6.24 17.25
N GLY A 9 -7.40 -5.32 17.92
CA GLY A 9 -6.24 -5.65 18.76
C GLY A 9 -4.98 -5.99 17.95
N LEU A 10 -5.03 -5.98 16.61
CA LEU A 10 -3.88 -6.26 15.75
C LEU A 10 -2.87 -5.11 15.68
N ALA A 11 -3.29 -3.88 15.98
CA ALA A 11 -2.48 -2.68 15.79
C ALA A 11 -2.32 -1.87 17.09
N PRO A 12 -1.51 -2.35 18.05
CA PRO A 12 -1.33 -1.67 19.33
C PRO A 12 -0.80 -0.23 19.16
N ASP A 13 0.04 0.02 18.15
CA ASP A 13 0.70 1.31 17.91
C ASP A 13 0.20 2.01 16.63
N GLY A 14 -1.03 1.71 16.20
CA GLY A 14 -1.66 2.33 15.04
C GLY A 14 -1.31 1.72 13.67
N TRP A 15 -0.43 0.71 13.65
CA TRP A 15 -0.15 -0.16 12.49
C TRP A 15 0.00 -1.61 12.98
N ILE A 16 -0.24 -2.59 12.10
CA ILE A 16 -0.08 -4.01 12.46
C ILE A 16 1.41 -4.36 12.44
N PRO A 17 2.03 -4.75 13.57
CA PRO A 17 3.42 -5.19 13.58
C PRO A 17 3.61 -6.45 12.74
N VAL A 18 4.66 -6.47 11.93
CA VAL A 18 5.02 -7.60 11.08
C VAL A 18 6.50 -7.92 11.18
N GLU A 19 6.84 -9.18 11.00
CA GLU A 19 8.22 -9.62 10.86
C GLU A 19 8.80 -9.12 9.54
N LYS A 20 10.06 -8.68 9.58
CA LYS A 20 10.74 -8.01 8.47
C LYS A 20 10.92 -8.93 7.26
N THR A 21 11.19 -10.21 7.51
CA THR A 21 11.58 -11.16 6.46
C THR A 21 10.43 -11.93 5.83
N ASN A 22 9.25 -11.99 6.48
CA ASN A 22 8.13 -12.77 5.98
C ASN A 22 6.74 -12.10 6.12
N LEU A 23 6.67 -10.89 6.66
CA LEU A 23 5.44 -10.11 6.83
C LEU A 23 4.37 -10.78 7.73
N GLY A 24 4.75 -11.82 8.48
CA GLY A 24 3.91 -12.48 9.46
C GLY A 24 3.65 -11.59 10.67
N THR A 25 2.44 -11.66 11.21
CA THR A 25 2.10 -11.00 12.48
C THR A 25 2.46 -11.92 13.65
N ARG A 26 2.25 -11.44 14.89
CA ARG A 26 2.39 -12.29 16.10
C ARG A 26 1.40 -13.47 16.16
N PHE A 27 0.37 -13.47 15.31
CA PHE A 27 -0.64 -14.52 15.27
C PHE A 27 -0.27 -15.53 14.17
N PRO A 28 -0.18 -16.84 14.48
CA PRO A 28 0.17 -17.87 13.51
C PRO A 28 -0.76 -17.87 12.29
N GLY A 29 -0.19 -17.93 11.08
CA GLY A 29 -0.96 -17.95 9.82
C GLY A 29 -1.64 -16.62 9.48
N VAL A 30 -1.36 -15.54 10.21
CA VAL A 30 -1.92 -14.21 9.95
C VAL A 30 -0.81 -13.28 9.50
N TYR A 31 -1.02 -12.64 8.35
CA TYR A 31 -0.09 -11.69 7.71
C TYR A 31 -0.74 -10.31 7.64
N ALA A 32 0.09 -9.27 7.54
CA ALA A 32 -0.39 -7.94 7.19
C ALA A 32 0.49 -7.34 6.07
N ILE A 33 -0.16 -6.72 5.09
CA ILE A 33 0.49 -6.17 3.90
C ILE A 33 -0.06 -4.78 3.58
N GLY A 34 0.69 -4.04 2.75
CA GLY A 34 0.30 -2.71 2.30
C GLY A 34 0.26 -1.70 3.44
N ASP A 35 -0.59 -0.68 3.29
CA ASP A 35 -0.53 0.49 4.16
C ASP A 35 -0.75 0.12 5.63
N VAL A 36 -1.68 -0.77 5.96
CA VAL A 36 -2.01 -1.15 7.35
C VAL A 36 -0.88 -1.82 8.13
N ALA A 37 0.13 -2.37 7.44
CA ALA A 37 1.27 -3.01 8.08
C ALA A 37 2.31 -1.99 8.52
N ALA A 38 2.95 -2.25 9.67
CA ALA A 38 4.19 -1.59 10.08
C ALA A 38 5.38 -2.15 9.28
N ALA A 39 5.24 -2.25 7.96
CA ALA A 39 6.24 -2.78 7.06
C ALA A 39 7.45 -1.83 6.95
N TYR A 40 8.63 -2.40 6.76
CA TYR A 40 9.90 -1.70 6.66
C TYR A 40 10.17 -1.10 5.25
N THR A 41 9.11 -0.80 4.51
CA THR A 41 9.14 -0.35 3.11
C THR A 41 8.29 0.90 2.92
N ALA A 42 8.45 1.56 1.77
CA ALA A 42 7.60 2.70 1.42
C ALA A 42 6.13 2.26 1.24
N LYS A 43 5.20 3.11 1.70
CA LYS A 43 3.76 2.89 1.56
C LYS A 43 3.29 3.34 0.18
N ALA A 44 3.37 2.43 -0.80
CA ALA A 44 2.85 2.63 -2.14
C ALA A 44 2.27 1.34 -2.71
N GLY A 45 1.42 1.47 -3.72
CA GLY A 45 0.72 0.34 -4.35
C GLY A 45 1.67 -0.74 -4.89
N THR A 46 2.85 -0.36 -5.41
CA THR A 46 3.88 -1.31 -5.89
C THR A 46 4.46 -2.17 -4.77
N PHE A 47 4.76 -1.58 -3.62
CA PHE A 47 5.25 -2.33 -2.45
C PHE A 47 4.13 -3.21 -1.86
N ALA A 48 2.89 -2.71 -1.82
CA ALA A 48 1.74 -3.51 -1.39
C ALA A 48 1.51 -4.72 -2.30
N GLU A 49 1.61 -4.55 -3.63
CA GLU A 49 1.48 -5.61 -4.61
C GLU A 49 2.60 -6.65 -4.49
N ARG A 50 3.85 -6.21 -4.28
CA ARG A 50 5.00 -7.10 -4.02
C ARG A 50 4.88 -7.87 -2.71
N ALA A 51 4.45 -7.21 -1.64
CA ALA A 51 4.15 -7.85 -0.37
C ALA A 51 3.05 -8.91 -0.50
N ALA A 52 1.99 -8.61 -1.28
CA ALA A 52 0.91 -9.56 -1.56
C ALA A 52 1.42 -10.80 -2.30
N GLN A 53 2.27 -10.62 -3.31
CA GLN A 53 2.88 -11.73 -4.05
C GLN A 53 3.71 -12.62 -3.13
N PHE A 54 4.61 -12.02 -2.34
CA PHE A 54 5.43 -12.75 -1.37
C PHE A 54 4.57 -13.58 -0.38
N VAL A 55 3.57 -12.95 0.24
CA VAL A 55 2.69 -13.63 1.21
C VAL A 55 1.88 -14.73 0.54
N ALA A 56 1.43 -14.53 -0.70
CA ALA A 56 0.74 -15.59 -1.44
C ALA A 56 1.66 -16.80 -1.68
N ASP A 57 2.92 -16.57 -2.06
CA ASP A 57 3.89 -17.63 -2.28
C ASP A 57 4.21 -18.39 -0.97
N ASP A 58 4.35 -17.67 0.15
CA ASP A 58 4.55 -18.26 1.48
C ASP A 58 3.34 -19.10 1.93
N ILE A 59 2.11 -18.59 1.76
CA ILE A 59 0.88 -19.34 2.06
C ILE A 59 0.81 -20.62 1.20
N VAL A 60 1.10 -20.53 -0.10
CA VAL A 60 1.09 -21.69 -1.00
C VAL A 60 2.14 -22.71 -0.57
N ALA A 61 3.35 -22.28 -0.20
CA ALA A 61 4.41 -23.16 0.27
C ALA A 61 4.00 -23.90 1.55
N ASN A 62 3.44 -23.17 2.52
CA ASN A 62 2.93 -23.72 3.77
C ASN A 62 1.82 -24.77 3.53
N LEU A 63 0.86 -24.48 2.66
CA LEU A 63 -0.22 -25.41 2.32
C LEU A 63 0.27 -26.68 1.61
N ARG A 64 1.38 -26.58 0.86
CA ARG A 64 1.95 -27.70 0.09
C ARG A 64 3.04 -28.46 0.85
N GLY A 65 3.47 -27.97 2.02
CA GLY A 65 4.61 -28.54 2.75
C GLY A 65 5.94 -28.39 2.00
N THR A 66 6.07 -27.37 1.14
CA THR A 66 7.32 -27.07 0.43
C THR A 66 8.12 -25.99 1.16
N PRO A 67 9.42 -25.82 0.86
CA PRO A 67 10.20 -24.73 1.44
C PRO A 67 9.55 -23.36 1.18
N PRO A 68 9.57 -22.43 2.16
CA PRO A 68 9.06 -21.07 1.97
C PRO A 68 9.91 -20.31 0.94
N PRO A 69 9.39 -19.21 0.36
CA PRO A 69 10.20 -18.31 -0.45
C PRO A 69 11.39 -17.76 0.35
N GLY A 70 12.44 -17.33 -0.35
CA GLY A 70 13.55 -16.59 0.26
C GLY A 70 13.05 -15.28 0.90
N PRO A 71 13.80 -14.64 1.82
CA PRO A 71 13.32 -13.49 2.59
C PRO A 71 12.73 -12.36 1.74
N TYR A 72 11.68 -11.71 2.24
CA TYR A 72 11.09 -10.53 1.62
C TYR A 72 12.14 -9.40 1.52
N ASP A 73 12.43 -8.98 0.29
CA ASP A 73 13.44 -7.96 -0.04
C ASP A 73 12.97 -6.52 0.20
N GLY A 74 11.66 -6.31 0.25
CA GLY A 74 11.06 -4.99 0.31
C GLY A 74 11.32 -4.16 -0.93
N ALA A 75 11.62 -4.76 -2.08
CA ALA A 75 11.98 -4.05 -3.29
C ALA A 75 10.75 -3.59 -4.08
N GLY A 76 10.85 -2.40 -4.68
CA GLY A 76 9.76 -1.82 -5.46
C GLY A 76 10.15 -0.56 -6.22
N GLU A 77 9.30 -0.18 -7.15
CA GLU A 77 9.49 0.99 -8.01
C GLU A 77 8.41 2.04 -7.74
N CYS A 78 8.76 3.31 -7.91
CA CYS A 78 7.82 4.41 -7.88
C CYS A 78 8.14 5.45 -8.96
N PHE A 79 7.13 6.21 -9.37
CA PHE A 79 7.25 7.28 -10.37
C PHE A 79 7.10 8.64 -9.69
N MET A 80 7.96 9.60 -10.08
CA MET A 80 7.95 10.97 -9.58
C MET A 80 7.78 11.94 -10.75
N GLU A 81 6.84 12.87 -10.62
CA GLU A 81 6.55 13.90 -11.64
C GLU A 81 7.53 15.07 -11.49
N PHE A 82 8.17 15.47 -12.59
CA PHE A 82 9.13 16.60 -12.62
C PHE A 82 8.58 17.83 -13.35
N GLY A 83 7.33 17.77 -13.82
CA GLY A 83 6.74 18.80 -14.67
C GLY A 83 7.21 18.68 -16.13
N ARG A 84 6.74 19.58 -17.00
CA ARG A 84 7.05 19.58 -18.46
C ARG A 84 6.76 18.25 -19.19
N GLY A 85 5.92 17.39 -18.62
CA GLY A 85 5.65 16.06 -19.16
C GLY A 85 6.75 15.03 -18.88
N GLU A 86 7.71 15.34 -18.01
CA GLU A 86 8.81 14.45 -17.66
C GLU A 86 8.56 13.76 -16.30
N VAL A 87 8.88 12.48 -16.24
CA VAL A 87 8.76 11.64 -15.04
C VAL A 87 10.10 10.97 -14.77
N ALA A 88 10.50 10.86 -13.50
CA ALA A 88 11.58 9.98 -13.09
C ALA A 88 11.03 8.69 -12.49
N LYS A 89 11.80 7.60 -12.60
CA LYS A 89 11.49 6.31 -11.97
C LYS A 89 12.54 6.02 -10.91
N MET A 90 12.10 5.67 -9.71
CA MET A 90 12.95 5.30 -8.60
C MET A 90 12.73 3.84 -8.26
N TYR A 91 13.79 3.04 -8.34
CA TYR A 91 13.85 1.71 -7.75
C TYR A 91 14.39 1.82 -6.33
N ALA A 92 13.78 1.12 -5.38
CA ALA A 92 14.27 1.02 -4.01
C ALA A 92 14.27 -0.44 -3.55
N ASP A 93 15.27 -0.81 -2.76
CA ASP A 93 15.38 -2.08 -2.04
C ASP A 93 15.68 -1.74 -0.58
N PHE A 94 14.82 -2.17 0.33
CA PHE A 94 14.92 -1.80 1.74
C PHE A 94 15.59 -2.88 2.60
N LEU A 95 15.51 -4.16 2.23
CA LEU A 95 15.73 -5.28 3.15
C LEU A 95 16.71 -6.35 2.65
N SER A 96 17.13 -6.35 1.38
CA SER A 96 18.08 -7.35 0.85
C SER A 96 19.50 -7.23 1.42
N GLY A 97 19.85 -6.07 1.96
CA GLY A 97 21.19 -5.76 2.44
C GLY A 97 21.24 -5.07 3.80
N PRO A 98 22.44 -4.65 4.25
CA PRO A 98 22.62 -4.02 5.56
C PRO A 98 21.99 -2.62 5.66
N LYS A 99 21.71 -1.97 4.52
CA LYS A 99 21.06 -0.66 4.43
C LYS A 99 20.18 -0.58 3.19
N PRO A 100 19.14 0.28 3.19
CA PRO A 100 18.34 0.54 2.00
C PRO A 100 19.20 1.08 0.85
N THR A 101 18.86 0.66 -0.37
CA THR A 101 19.47 1.16 -1.61
C THR A 101 18.39 1.66 -2.55
N GLY A 102 18.79 2.48 -3.52
CA GLY A 102 17.87 2.90 -4.57
C GLY A 102 18.57 3.63 -5.70
N VAL A 103 17.90 3.62 -6.86
CA VAL A 103 18.42 4.17 -8.12
C VAL A 103 17.33 5.02 -8.74
N LEU A 104 17.67 6.28 -9.00
CA LEU A 104 16.82 7.21 -9.73
C LEU A 104 17.19 7.23 -11.21
N MET A 105 16.19 7.08 -12.07
CA MET A 105 16.31 7.12 -13.53
C MET A 105 15.48 8.28 -14.08
N GLY A 106 16.02 9.02 -15.06
CA GLY A 106 15.34 10.17 -15.67
C GLY A 106 15.70 11.52 -15.01
N PRO A 107 14.82 12.54 -15.09
CA PRO A 107 13.45 12.49 -15.62
C PRO A 107 13.42 12.42 -17.16
N SER A 108 12.36 11.83 -17.74
CA SER A 108 12.16 11.80 -19.20
C SER A 108 10.68 11.65 -19.59
N VAL A 109 10.35 11.95 -20.85
CA VAL A 109 8.99 11.77 -21.40
C VAL A 109 8.66 10.30 -21.66
N GLU A 110 9.67 9.47 -21.93
CA GLU A 110 9.53 8.03 -22.10
C GLU A 110 9.08 7.37 -20.79
N LEU A 111 9.67 7.79 -19.67
CA LEU A 111 9.25 7.34 -18.34
C LEU A 111 7.84 7.82 -17.98
N ALA A 112 7.37 8.94 -18.54
CA ALA A 112 5.99 9.37 -18.41
C ALA A 112 5.03 8.44 -19.17
N ALA A 113 5.39 8.01 -20.38
CA ALA A 113 4.66 7.00 -21.13
C ALA A 113 4.67 5.63 -20.41
N GLU A 114 5.79 5.25 -19.80
CA GLU A 114 5.88 4.04 -18.97
C GLU A 114 4.93 4.10 -17.77
N LYS A 115 4.91 5.20 -17.02
CA LYS A 115 3.97 5.43 -15.92
C LYS A 115 2.51 5.30 -16.37
N ALA A 116 2.17 5.89 -17.52
CA ALA A 116 0.82 5.83 -18.07
C ALA A 116 0.40 4.38 -18.40
N ASN A 117 1.30 3.61 -19.02
CA ASN A 117 1.10 2.19 -19.28
C ASN A 117 0.98 1.38 -17.99
N PHE A 118 1.85 1.63 -17.01
CA PHE A 118 1.81 1.00 -15.70
C PHE A 118 0.45 1.18 -15.01
N ALA A 119 -0.10 2.40 -15.06
CA ALA A 119 -1.42 2.72 -14.51
C ALA A 119 -2.54 2.03 -15.28
N ARG A 120 -2.52 2.09 -16.61
CA ARG A 120 -3.51 1.47 -17.49
C ARG A 120 -3.61 -0.05 -17.28
N CYS A 121 -2.48 -0.76 -17.27
CA CYS A 121 -2.46 -2.21 -17.06
C CYS A 121 -3.08 -2.62 -15.72
N ARG A 122 -2.88 -1.84 -14.66
CA ARG A 122 -3.51 -2.09 -13.35
C ARG A 122 -5.00 -1.74 -13.34
N GLN A 123 -5.39 -0.65 -14.00
CA GLN A 123 -6.79 -0.32 -14.17
C GLN A 123 -7.55 -1.44 -14.90
N GLU A 124 -6.99 -1.94 -15.99
CA GLU A 124 -7.56 -3.07 -16.74
C GLU A 124 -7.59 -4.34 -15.88
N ARG A 125 -6.49 -4.70 -15.22
CA ARG A 125 -6.42 -5.94 -14.42
C ARG A 125 -7.42 -5.96 -13.27
N TRP A 126 -7.51 -4.88 -12.50
CA TRP A 126 -8.24 -4.86 -11.23
C TRP A 126 -9.65 -4.28 -11.35
N PHE A 127 -9.90 -3.47 -12.40
CA PHE A 127 -11.12 -2.68 -12.52
C PHE A 127 -11.78 -2.74 -13.91
N SER A 128 -11.41 -3.69 -14.78
CA SER A 128 -12.02 -3.86 -16.12
C SER A 128 -13.54 -4.07 -16.13
N GLY A 129 -14.15 -4.42 -14.99
CA GLY A 129 -15.61 -4.49 -14.83
C GLY A 129 -16.29 -3.17 -14.49
N LEU A 130 -15.54 -2.07 -14.36
CA LEU A 130 -16.06 -0.73 -14.10
C LEU A 130 -15.81 0.15 -15.33
N SER A 131 -16.87 0.71 -15.91
CA SER A 131 -16.72 1.75 -16.93
C SER A 131 -15.90 2.93 -16.38
N SER A 132 -15.19 3.66 -17.25
CA SER A 132 -14.45 4.87 -16.83
C SER A 132 -15.34 5.88 -16.11
N VAL A 133 -16.64 5.89 -16.42
CA VAL A 133 -17.67 6.68 -15.74
C VAL A 133 -17.94 6.17 -14.33
N GLU A 134 -17.98 4.86 -14.13
CA GLU A 134 -18.15 4.24 -12.81
C GLU A 134 -16.92 4.42 -11.94
N LEU A 135 -15.71 4.30 -12.48
CA LEU A 135 -14.46 4.59 -11.76
C LEU A 135 -14.39 6.05 -11.30
N LEU A 136 -14.76 7.00 -12.16
CA LEU A 136 -14.82 8.41 -11.80
C LEU A 136 -15.94 8.71 -10.79
N ARG A 137 -17.09 8.03 -10.89
CA ARG A 137 -18.18 8.12 -9.91
C ARG A 137 -17.79 7.51 -8.57
N GLU A 138 -17.08 6.39 -8.56
CA GLU A 138 -16.54 5.70 -7.37
C GLU A 138 -15.51 6.59 -6.67
N ALA A 139 -14.56 7.14 -7.41
CA ALA A 139 -13.56 8.08 -6.91
C ALA A 139 -14.22 9.33 -6.32
N LYS A 140 -15.18 9.94 -7.04
CA LYS A 140 -15.97 11.08 -6.54
C LYS A 140 -16.81 10.73 -5.31
N ARG A 141 -17.41 9.54 -5.23
CA ARG A 141 -18.16 9.07 -4.06
C ARG A 141 -17.28 8.90 -2.83
N ARG A 142 -16.06 8.35 -2.99
CA ARG A 142 -15.08 8.21 -1.91
C ARG A 142 -14.53 9.56 -1.44
N GLN A 143 -14.40 10.53 -2.35
CA GLN A 143 -14.03 11.92 -2.03
C GLN A 143 -15.18 12.69 -1.36
N ALA A 144 -16.43 12.43 -1.74
CA ALA A 144 -17.60 13.03 -1.11
C ALA A 144 -17.84 12.47 0.30
N THR A 145 -17.61 11.18 0.52
CA THR A 145 -17.71 10.55 1.85
C THR A 145 -16.58 11.00 2.80
N SER A 146 -15.38 11.30 2.30
CA SER A 146 -14.35 11.94 3.12
C SER A 146 -14.68 13.41 3.44
N HIS A 147 -15.37 14.14 2.56
CA HIS A 147 -15.89 15.48 2.86
C HIS A 147 -17.10 15.49 3.81
N ILE A 148 -17.96 14.48 3.77
CA ILE A 148 -19.08 14.32 4.73
C ILE A 148 -18.54 13.90 6.10
N ALA A 149 -17.62 12.95 6.16
CA ALA A 149 -16.95 12.56 7.42
C ALA A 149 -16.11 13.70 8.04
N MET A 150 -15.55 14.61 7.22
CA MET A 150 -14.90 15.83 7.72
C MET A 150 -15.88 16.96 8.09
N ARG A 151 -17.11 16.97 7.55
CA ARG A 151 -18.15 17.95 7.95
C ARG A 151 -18.88 17.54 9.23
N GLU A 152 -19.00 16.25 9.52
CA GLU A 152 -19.53 15.77 10.81
C GLU A 152 -18.51 15.91 11.96
N ALA A 153 -17.22 16.03 11.64
CA ALA A 153 -16.16 16.27 12.63
C ALA A 153 -15.94 17.76 12.99
N ASN A 154 -16.75 18.70 12.47
CA ASN A 154 -16.53 20.14 12.69
C ASN A 154 -17.83 20.94 12.94
N THR A 155 -18.63 20.50 13.92
CA THR A 155 -19.52 21.39 14.69
C THR A 155 -19.14 21.26 16.17
N GLY A 156 -18.63 22.35 16.74
CA GLY A 156 -17.77 22.31 17.92
C GLY A 156 -18.45 22.32 19.30
N CYS A 157 -17.59 21.94 20.26
CA CYS A 157 -17.44 22.41 21.65
C CYS A 157 -18.44 21.99 22.76
N PRO A 158 -17.93 21.92 24.02
CA PRO A 158 -18.40 20.99 25.04
C PRO A 158 -19.31 21.66 26.08
N LYS A 159 -20.08 20.84 26.81
CA LYS A 159 -20.58 21.21 28.13
C LYS A 159 -20.40 20.05 29.12
N THR A 160 -19.35 20.17 29.92
CA THR A 160 -19.27 19.55 31.25
C THR A 160 -20.29 20.25 32.15
N THR A 161 -21.13 19.51 32.88
CA THR A 161 -21.46 19.90 34.27
C THR A 161 -21.78 18.64 35.08
N VAL A 162 -21.20 18.64 36.27
CA VAL A 162 -21.20 17.65 37.34
C VAL A 162 -22.56 17.64 38.06
N ARG A 163 -23.23 16.49 38.11
CA ARG A 163 -23.72 15.76 39.31
C ARG A 163 -24.66 14.64 38.89
#